data_AF-A0A6C0M101-F1
#
_entry.id   AF-A0A6C0M101-F1
#
_cell.length_a   1.000
_cell.length_b   1.000
_cell.length_c   1.000
_cell.angle_alpha   90.00
_cell.angle_beta   90.00
_cell.angle_gamma   90.00
#
_symmetry.space_group_name_H-M   'P 1'
#
loop_
_entity.id
_entity.type
_entity.pdbx_description
1 polymer ?
#
loop_
_entity_poly.entity_id
_entity_poly.type
_entity_poly.pdbx_seq_one_letter_code
_entity_poly.pdbx_strand_id
1 'polypeptide(L)'
;MESIQSHVNNIENNGITIIKNGADIELIDKVVSDFENWSSLEENNFIKFKNERVTNFHLYNENTKSLVTNSYVNNILEILFKKKQAVYSSLYFREGTSQGFHVDTPFFAQIQLISIMVFGML
;
A
#
# COMPACT_ATOMS: atom_id res chain seq x y z
N MET A 1 2.43 -19.77 3.86
CA MET A 1 3.06 -18.59 3.23
C MET A 1 4.38 -19.05 2.64
N GLU A 2 4.77 -18.57 1.45
CA GLU A 2 6.07 -18.92 0.86
C GLU A 2 7.23 -18.42 1.76
N SER A 3 8.46 -18.84 1.46
CA SER A 3 9.61 -18.37 2.23
C SER A 3 9.95 -16.92 1.87
N ILE A 4 10.40 -16.14 2.86
CA ILE A 4 10.88 -14.76 2.65
C ILE A 4 11.97 -14.73 1.57
N GLN A 5 12.89 -15.70 1.57
CA GLN A 5 13.97 -15.77 0.59
C GLN A 5 13.46 -15.96 -0.86
N SER A 6 12.35 -16.69 -1.05
CA SER A 6 11.72 -16.82 -2.37
C SER A 6 11.25 -15.46 -2.90
N HIS A 7 10.61 -14.66 -2.05
CA HIS A 7 10.16 -13.32 -2.41
C HIS A 7 11.32 -12.36 -2.71
N VAL A 8 12.40 -12.42 -1.92
CA VAL A 8 13.63 -11.67 -2.17
C VAL A 8 14.20 -12.01 -3.54
N ASN A 9 14.41 -13.31 -3.83
CA ASN A 9 14.94 -13.77 -5.11
C ASN A 9 14.03 -13.36 -6.29
N ASN A 10 12.71 -13.40 -6.12
CA ASN A 10 11.77 -12.98 -7.15
C ASN A 10 11.91 -11.49 -7.47
N ILE A 11 12.05 -10.64 -6.45
CA ILE A 11 12.25 -9.19 -6.63
C ILE A 11 13.61 -8.92 -7.30
N GLU A 12 14.68 -9.59 -6.89
CA GLU A 12 16.00 -9.40 -7.51
C GLU A 12 16.03 -9.80 -8.99
N ASN A 13 15.34 -10.89 -9.36
CA ASN A 13 15.34 -11.40 -10.73
C ASN A 13 14.32 -10.72 -11.65
N ASN A 14 13.15 -10.33 -11.12
CA ASN A 14 12.01 -9.88 -11.92
C ASN A 14 11.53 -8.46 -11.60
N GLY A 15 12.06 -7.83 -10.54
CA GLY A 15 11.58 -6.54 -10.03
C GLY A 15 10.26 -6.60 -9.25
N ILE A 16 9.65 -7.79 -9.12
CA ILE A 16 8.34 -7.97 -8.47
C ILE A 16 8.21 -9.35 -7.81
N THR A 17 7.38 -9.45 -6.77
CA THR A 17 6.91 -10.72 -6.21
C THR A 17 5.44 -10.63 -5.81
N ILE A 18 4.76 -11.78 -5.70
CA ILE A 18 3.35 -11.87 -5.31
C ILE A 18 3.27 -12.64 -4.00
N ILE A 19 2.71 -12.02 -2.97
CA ILE A 19 2.47 -12.66 -1.67
C ILE A 19 0.99 -13.03 -1.59
N LYS A 20 0.67 -14.30 -1.85
CA LYS A 20 -0.71 -14.80 -1.71
C LYS A 20 -1.10 -14.81 -0.23
N ASN A 21 -2.29 -14.31 0.07
CA ASN A 21 -2.81 -14.20 1.44
C ASN A 21 -1.83 -13.43 2.36
N GLY A 22 -1.23 -12.35 1.83
CA GLY A 22 -0.23 -11.56 2.55
C GLY A 22 -0.77 -10.75 3.73
N ALA A 23 -2.09 -10.61 3.83
CA ALA A 23 -2.79 -10.00 4.95
C ALA A 23 -4.01 -10.85 5.34
N ASP A 24 -4.43 -10.71 6.60
CA ASP A 24 -5.63 -11.33 7.14
C ASP A 24 -6.88 -10.73 6.49
N ILE A 25 -7.82 -11.58 6.07
CA ILE A 25 -9.08 -11.14 5.48
C ILE A 25 -9.90 -10.28 6.45
N GLU A 26 -9.90 -10.60 7.74
CA GLU A 26 -10.62 -9.82 8.74
C GLU A 26 -10.03 -8.40 8.88
N LEU A 27 -8.71 -8.27 8.72
CA LEU A 27 -8.04 -6.97 8.72
C LEU A 27 -8.39 -6.18 7.47
N ILE A 28 -8.44 -6.85 6.30
CA ILE A 28 -8.84 -6.22 5.04
C ILE A 28 -10.27 -5.69 5.15
N ASP A 29 -11.21 -6.49 5.64
CA ASP A 29 -12.61 -6.09 5.80
C ASP A 29 -12.76 -4.89 6.72
N LYS A 30 -12.00 -4.86 7.83
CA LYS A 30 -11.95 -3.70 8.74
C LYS A 30 -11.41 -2.45 8.04
N VAL A 31 -10.33 -2.56 7.28
CA VAL A 31 -9.76 -1.43 6.53
C VAL A 31 -10.73 -0.88 5.49
N VAL A 32 -11.44 -1.75 4.78
CA VAL A 32 -12.47 -1.34 3.82
C VAL A 32 -13.61 -0.63 4.54
N SER A 33 -14.15 -1.21 5.61
CA SER A 33 -15.22 -0.60 6.38
C SER A 33 -14.82 0.76 6.99
N ASP A 34 -13.59 0.87 7.49
CA ASP A 34 -13.06 2.12 8.03
C ASP A 34 -13.00 3.22 6.96
N PHE A 35 -12.56 2.87 5.75
CA PHE A 35 -12.51 3.81 4.64
C PHE A 35 -13.91 4.20 4.15
N GLU A 36 -14.84 3.25 4.05
CA GLU A 36 -16.23 3.52 3.69
C GLU A 36 -16.89 4.48 4.70
N ASN A 37 -16.75 4.20 5.99
CA ASN A 37 -17.26 5.05 7.06
C ASN A 37 -16.66 6.46 6.97
N TRP A 38 -15.34 6.57 6.82
CA TRP A 38 -14.66 7.87 6.66
C TRP A 38 -15.16 8.64 5.42
N SER A 39 -15.36 7.95 4.30
CA SER A 39 -15.81 8.54 3.04
C SER A 39 -17.29 8.92 3.01
N SER A 40 -18.09 8.41 3.94
CA SER A 40 -19.52 8.72 4.07
C SER A 40 -19.78 10.10 4.70
N LEU A 41 -18.76 10.67 5.36
CA LEU A 41 -18.85 11.99 5.96
C LEU A 41 -18.87 13.07 4.87
N GLU A 42 -19.78 14.05 5.01
CA GLU A 42 -20.01 15.09 4.00
C GLU A 42 -18.73 15.90 3.67
N GLU A 43 -17.91 16.14 4.69
CA GLU A 43 -16.62 16.82 4.60
C GLU A 43 -15.56 16.05 3.79
N ASN A 44 -15.70 14.72 3.70
CA ASN A 44 -14.79 13.82 3.00
C ASN A 44 -15.31 13.38 1.63
N ASN A 45 -16.32 14.08 1.11
CA ASN A 45 -16.91 13.77 -0.18
C ASN A 45 -15.85 13.78 -1.30
N PHE A 46 -15.86 12.69 -2.08
CA PHE A 46 -15.03 12.52 -3.26
C PHE A 46 -15.61 13.36 -4.40
N ILE A 47 -15.00 14.52 -4.65
CA ILE A 47 -15.38 15.42 -5.73
C ILE A 47 -14.36 15.24 -6.85
N LYS A 48 -14.85 14.88 -8.04
CA LYS A 48 -14.04 14.77 -9.26
C LYS A 48 -13.21 16.04 -9.46
N PHE A 49 -11.92 15.88 -9.78
CA PHE A 49 -10.90 16.92 -9.91
C PHE A 49 -10.52 17.70 -8.64
N LYS A 50 -11.03 17.29 -7.47
CA LYS A 50 -10.70 17.95 -6.19
C LYS A 50 -10.22 16.96 -5.12
N ASN A 51 -11.01 15.93 -4.84
CA ASN A 51 -10.75 14.92 -3.81
C ASN A 51 -10.89 13.51 -4.39
N GLU A 52 -10.12 13.18 -5.43
CA GLU A 52 -10.22 11.87 -6.12
C GLU A 52 -9.49 10.74 -5.37
N ARG A 53 -8.57 11.10 -4.48
CA ARG A 53 -7.75 10.16 -3.72
C ARG A 53 -7.46 10.66 -2.32
N VAL A 54 -7.24 9.72 -1.41
CA VAL A 54 -6.84 10.02 -0.03
C VAL A 54 -5.42 9.55 0.17
N THR A 55 -4.56 10.49 0.54
CA THR A 55 -3.15 10.24 0.87
C THR A 55 -3.00 10.02 2.37
N ASN A 56 -2.14 9.09 2.75
CA ASN A 56 -1.68 8.88 4.12
C ASN A 56 -2.79 8.53 5.12
N PHE A 57 -3.82 7.80 4.68
CA PHE A 57 -4.90 7.34 5.56
C PHE A 57 -4.40 6.51 6.76
N HIS A 58 -3.25 5.83 6.62
CA HIS A 58 -2.56 5.13 7.71
C HIS A 58 -2.17 6.02 8.90
N LEU A 59 -2.11 7.34 8.74
CA LEU A 59 -1.86 8.26 9.86
C LEU A 59 -3.10 8.47 10.75
N TYR A 60 -4.28 8.16 10.22
CA TYR A 60 -5.56 8.46 10.87
C TYR A 60 -6.35 7.20 11.26
N ASN A 61 -5.93 6.03 10.77
CA ASN A 61 -6.64 4.77 11.00
C ASN A 61 -5.67 3.64 11.37
N GLU A 62 -5.89 3.02 12.54
CA GLU A 62 -4.97 2.00 13.08
C GLU A 62 -5.04 0.66 12.33
N ASN A 63 -6.20 0.27 11.79
CA ASN A 63 -6.29 -0.96 10.97
C ASN A 63 -5.48 -0.79 9.67
N THR A 64 -5.59 0.38 9.05
CA THR A 64 -4.85 0.75 7.85
C THR A 64 -3.36 0.79 8.14
N LYS A 65 -2.95 1.42 9.24
CA LYS A 65 -1.58 1.42 9.73
C LYS A 65 -1.05 0.00 9.91
N SER A 66 -1.80 -0.87 10.58
CA SER A 66 -1.44 -2.28 10.78
C SER A 66 -1.24 -3.02 9.46
N LEU A 67 -2.09 -2.74 8.46
CA LEU A 67 -1.99 -3.32 7.13
C LEU A 67 -0.70 -2.87 6.40
N VAL A 68 -0.41 -1.57 6.40
CA VAL A 68 0.78 -1.04 5.67
C VAL A 68 2.09 -1.29 6.42
N THR A 69 2.06 -1.58 7.72
CA THR A 69 3.24 -1.99 8.52
C THR A 69 3.33 -3.50 8.70
N ASN A 70 2.81 -4.29 7.76
CA ASN A 70 2.83 -5.75 7.81
C ASN A 70 4.28 -6.27 8.03
N SER A 71 4.48 -7.01 9.13
CA SER A 71 5.81 -7.47 9.54
C SER A 71 6.47 -8.43 8.53
N TYR A 72 5.67 -9.24 7.84
CA TYR A 72 6.18 -10.16 6.83
C TYR A 72 6.71 -9.40 5.60
N VAL A 73 5.96 -8.40 5.13
CA VAL A 73 6.40 -7.51 4.05
C VAL A 73 7.65 -6.73 4.48
N ASN A 74 7.63 -6.15 5.69
CA ASN A 74 8.78 -5.43 6.23
C ASN A 74 10.04 -6.31 6.25
N ASN A 75 9.95 -7.57 6.68
CA ASN A 75 11.11 -8.47 6.69
C ASN A 75 11.69 -8.72 5.29
N ILE A 76 10.84 -8.87 4.27
CA ILE A 76 11.29 -9.02 2.87
C ILE A 76 12.07 -7.77 2.45
N LEU A 77 11.50 -6.59 2.71
CA LEU A 77 12.11 -5.31 2.35
C LEU A 77 13.40 -5.02 3.14
N GLU A 78 13.44 -5.32 4.44
CA GLU A 78 14.64 -5.14 5.26
C GLU A 78 15.81 -5.99 4.76
N ILE A 79 15.55 -7.21 4.28
CA ILE A 79 16.58 -8.06 3.66
C ILE A 79 17.06 -7.47 2.34
N LEU A 80 16.13 -7.08 1.46
CA LEU A 80 16.45 -6.51 0.14
C LEU A 80 17.29 -5.24 0.24
N PHE A 81 16.91 -4.32 1.14
CA PHE A 81 17.54 -2.99 1.22
C PHE A 81 18.58 -2.86 2.32
N LYS A 82 18.73 -3.87 3.18
CA LYS A 82 19.63 -3.87 4.33
C LYS A 82 19.42 -2.66 5.24
N LYS A 83 18.17 -2.20 5.34
CA LYS A 83 17.73 -1.01 6.07
C LYS A 83 16.35 -1.24 6.66
N LYS A 84 16.12 -0.65 7.83
CA LYS A 84 14.78 -0.57 8.43
C LYS A 84 13.85 0.20 7.50
N GLN A 85 12.63 -0.30 7.37
CA GLN A 85 11.61 0.30 6.52
C GLN A 85 10.76 1.31 7.29
N ALA A 86 10.22 2.27 6.55
CA ALA A 86 9.21 3.19 7.03
C ALA A 86 8.17 3.38 5.93
N VAL A 87 6.91 3.51 6.34
CA VAL A 87 5.83 3.84 5.40
C VAL A 87 6.00 5.30 4.98
N TYR A 88 6.22 5.53 3.69
CA TYR A 88 6.33 6.88 3.15
C TYR A 88 4.96 7.49 2.84
N SER A 89 4.10 6.73 2.17
CA SER A 89 2.75 7.15 1.84
C SER A 89 1.82 5.96 1.65
N SER A 90 0.52 6.20 1.75
CA SER A 90 -0.53 5.28 1.32
C SER A 90 -1.52 6.03 0.44
N LEU A 91 -2.03 5.38 -0.61
CA LEU A 91 -3.00 5.98 -1.53
C LEU A 91 -4.26 5.14 -1.57
N TYR A 92 -5.40 5.80 -1.36
CA TYR A 92 -6.72 5.19 -1.42
C TYR A 92 -7.54 5.88 -2.51
N PHE A 93 -8.27 5.07 -3.27
CA PHE A 93 -9.13 5.52 -4.35
C PHE A 93 -10.53 4.95 -4.12
N ARG A 94 -11.56 5.76 -4.35
CA ARG A 94 -12.94 5.27 -4.38
C ARG A 94 -13.29 4.64 -5.73
N GLU A 95 -12.70 5.17 -6.79
CA GLU A 95 -12.94 4.73 -8.16
C GLU A 95 -11.60 4.44 -8.84
N GLY A 96 -11.55 3.37 -9.63
CA GLY A 96 -10.37 3.05 -10.43
C GLY A 96 -10.13 4.12 -11.49
N THR A 97 -8.87 4.52 -11.66
CA THR A 97 -8.45 5.36 -12.79
C THR A 97 -7.61 4.53 -13.74
N SER A 98 -7.77 4.72 -15.05
CA SER A 98 -6.86 4.14 -16.04
C SER A 98 -5.50 4.80 -15.88
N GLN A 99 -4.51 4.06 -15.39
CA GLN A 99 -3.13 4.53 -15.31
C GLN A 99 -2.32 3.93 -16.46
N GLY A 100 -1.71 4.80 -17.28
CA GLY A 100 -0.76 4.35 -18.29
C GLY A 100 0.49 3.73 -17.66
N PHE A 101 1.27 2.99 -18.44
CA PHE A 101 2.55 2.45 -17.96
C PHE A 101 3.46 3.58 -17.48
N HIS A 102 3.91 3.47 -16.23
CA HIS A 102 4.80 4.45 -15.61
C HIS A 102 5.74 3.77 -14.62
N VAL A 103 6.75 4.51 -14.19
CA VAL A 103 7.66 4.14 -13.10
C VAL A 103 7.51 5.21 -12.02
N ASP A 104 7.40 4.79 -10.77
CA ASP A 104 7.22 5.69 -9.63
C ASP A 104 8.51 6.44 -9.26
N THR A 105 9.67 5.82 -9.47
CA THR A 105 11.00 6.33 -9.05
C THR A 105 11.32 7.78 -9.46
N PRO A 106 11.01 8.26 -10.68
CA PRO A 106 11.25 9.65 -11.08
C PRO A 106 10.57 10.69 -10.19
N PHE A 107 9.43 10.34 -9.56
CA PHE A 107 8.70 11.23 -8.66
C PHE A 107 9.20 11.16 -7.21
N PHE A 108 9.99 10.14 -6.87
CA PHE A 108 10.55 9.90 -5.53
C PHE A 108 12.07 10.09 -5.46
N ALA A 109 12.67 10.70 -6.50
CA ALA A 109 14.11 10.69 -6.84
C ALA A 109 15.12 11.14 -5.77
N GLN A 110 14.70 11.59 -4.57
CA GLN A 110 15.59 11.98 -3.49
C GLN A 110 15.72 10.94 -2.36
N ILE A 111 14.90 9.88 -2.36
CA ILE A 111 14.89 8.87 -1.29
C ILE A 111 14.74 7.49 -1.95
N GLN A 112 15.57 6.51 -1.54
CA GLN A 112 15.35 5.09 -1.87
C GLN A 112 14.03 4.64 -1.22
N LEU A 113 12.92 4.83 -1.93
CA LEU A 113 11.56 4.56 -1.45
C LEU A 113 10.98 3.33 -2.14
N ILE A 114 10.23 2.58 -1.35
CA ILE A 114 9.26 1.61 -1.84
C ILE A 114 7.88 2.14 -1.55
N SER A 115 7.11 2.33 -2.61
CA SER A 115 5.67 2.48 -2.52
C SER A 115 5.06 1.10 -2.26
N ILE A 116 4.50 0.89 -1.08
CA ILE A 116 3.51 -0.20 -0.90
C ILE A 116 2.19 0.35 -1.41
N MET A 117 1.86 0.06 -2.66
CA MET A 117 0.51 0.25 -3.19
C MET A 117 -0.32 -0.98 -2.84
N VAL A 118 -1.22 -0.84 -1.87
CA VAL A 118 -2.27 -1.84 -1.61
C VAL A 118 -3.42 -1.54 -2.57
N PHE A 119 -3.58 -2.36 -3.60
CA PHE A 119 -4.78 -2.34 -4.44
C PHE A 119 -5.84 -3.22 -3.78
N GLY A 120 -6.81 -2.58 -3.11
CA GLY A 120 -8.11 -3.20 -2.86
C GLY A 120 -8.96 -3.01 -4.11
N MET A 121 -9.03 -4.02 -4.98
CA MET A 121 -10.10 -4.10 -5.97
C MET A 121 -11.26 -4.84 -5.32
N LEU A 122 -12.38 -4.14 -5.09
CA LEU A 122 -13.69 -4.77 -4.90
C LEU A 122 -14.19 -5.30 -6.24
#